data_AF-A0A1Q9AN67-F1
#
_entry.id   AF-A0A1Q9AN67-F1
#
_cell.length_a   1.000
_cell.length_b   1.000
_cell.length_c   1.000
_cell.angle_alpha   90.00
_cell.angle_beta   90.00
_cell.angle_gamma   90.00
#
_symmetry.space_group_name_H-M   'P 1'
#
loop_
_entity.id
_entity.type
_entity.pdbx_description
1 polymer ?
#
loop_
_entity_poly.entity_id
_entity_poly.type
_entity_poly.pdbx_seq_one_letter_code
_entity_poly.pdbx_strand_id
1 'polypeptide(L)' 'MTVHDIRFPADISLGASGGPERKADIVALASGHEQRNAPWVNSRRRYDAGKRGARAHPFRTAAKPVAA' A
#
# COMPACT_ATOMS: atom_id res chain seq x y z
N MET A 1 8.39 15.69 19.95
CA MET A 1 8.87 14.54 19.16
C MET A 1 10.37 14.42 19.34
N THR A 2 10.87 13.26 19.74
CA THR A 2 12.31 13.01 19.86
C THR A 2 12.75 12.17 18.65
N VAL A 3 13.62 12.71 17.82
CA VAL A 3 14.29 11.92 16.78
C VAL A 3 15.45 11.15 17.42
N HIS A 4 15.58 9.87 17.10
CA HIS A 4 16.80 9.11 17.43
C HIS A 4 17.78 9.28 16.27
N ASP A 5 18.99 9.75 16.55
CA ASP A 5 20.05 9.94 15.54
C ASP A 5 20.77 8.62 15.20
N ILE A 6 20.00 7.54 15.10
CA ILE A 6 20.50 6.23 14.70
C ILE A 6 20.10 6.01 13.24
N ARG A 7 21.10 5.75 12.39
CA ARG A 7 20.86 5.44 10.98
C ARG A 7 20.23 4.07 10.85
N PHE A 8 19.26 3.96 9.95
CA PHE A 8 18.68 2.67 9.57
C PHE A 8 19.76 1.79 8.91
N PRO A 9 19.83 0.47 9.21
CA PRO A 9 20.87 -0.40 8.69
C PRO A 9 20.93 -0.41 7.14
N ALA A 10 22.13 -0.24 6.59
CA ALA A 10 22.33 -0.10 5.15
C ALA A 10 22.05 -1.41 4.39
N ASP A 11 22.33 -2.56 5.00
CA ASP A 11 22.07 -3.90 4.48
C ASP A 11 20.55 -4.19 4.31
N ILE A 12 19.71 -3.59 5.16
CA ILE A 12 18.24 -3.66 5.06
C ILE A 12 17.70 -2.60 4.09
N SER A 13 18.39 -1.46 3.98
CA SER A 13 17.97 -0.35 3.11
C SER A 13 17.99 -0.71 1.63
N LEU A 14 18.95 -1.55 1.21
CA LEU A 14 19.15 -1.89 -0.19
C LEU A 14 17.97 -2.69 -0.75
N GLY A 15 17.17 -2.07 -1.62
CA GLY A 15 15.99 -2.68 -2.21
C GLY A 15 14.72 -2.55 -1.35
N ALA A 16 14.78 -1.82 -0.24
CA ALA A 16 13.57 -1.40 0.47
C ALA A 16 12.70 -0.54 -0.46
N SER A 17 11.39 -0.76 -0.40
CA SER A 17 10.43 -0.06 -1.25
C SER A 17 9.29 0.49 -0.41
N GLY A 18 8.55 1.47 -0.93
CA GLY A 18 7.41 2.04 -0.22
C GLY A 18 7.21 3.51 -0.47
N GLY A 19 6.14 4.06 0.11
CA GLY A 19 5.76 5.45 -0.08
C GLY A 19 4.39 5.78 0.52
N PRO A 20 3.84 6.96 0.19
CA PRO A 20 2.51 7.36 0.59
C PRO A 20 1.44 6.49 -0.09
N GLU A 21 0.62 5.84 0.71
CA GLU A 21 -0.57 5.09 0.28
C GLU A 21 -1.83 5.94 0.50
N ARG A 22 -2.75 5.86 -0.47
CA ARG A 22 -4.11 6.41 -0.40
C ARG A 22 -5.10 5.26 -0.52
N LYS A 23 -6.20 5.33 0.24
CA LYS A 23 -7.31 4.39 0.12
C LYS A 23 -8.57 5.17 -0.24
N ALA A 24 -9.16 4.84 -1.38
CA ALA A 24 -10.45 5.35 -1.83
C ALA A 24 -11.26 4.20 -2.44
N ASP A 25 -12.42 3.95 -1.86
CA ASP A 25 -13.36 2.94 -2.33
C ASP A 25 -14.44 3.66 -3.18
N ILE A 26 -14.54 3.31 -4.46
CA ILE A 26 -15.56 3.86 -5.39
C ILE A 26 -16.76 2.92 -5.37
N VAL A 27 -17.93 3.45 -5.03
CA VAL A 27 -19.19 2.69 -4.95
C VAL A 27 -20.17 3.29 -5.95
N ALA A 28 -20.70 2.47 -6.85
CA ALA A 28 -21.82 2.84 -7.71
C ALA A 28 -23.12 2.72 -6.92
N LEU A 29 -23.90 3.80 -6.86
CA LEU A 29 -25.20 3.82 -6.21
C LEU A 29 -26.27 3.33 -7.18
N ALA A 30 -27.34 2.73 -6.65
CA ALA A 30 -28.49 2.28 -7.43
C ALA A 30 -29.19 3.42 -8.21
N SER A 31 -28.96 4.67 -7.81
CA SER A 31 -29.42 5.88 -8.50
C SER A 31 -28.59 6.25 -9.74
N GLY A 32 -27.53 5.51 -10.07
CA GLY A 32 -26.62 5.82 -11.19
C GLY A 32 -25.50 6.81 -10.86
N HIS A 33 -25.39 7.27 -9.61
CA HIS A 33 -24.33 8.17 -9.16
C HIS A 33 -23.15 7.41 -8.52
N GLU A 34 -21.93 7.95 -8.61
CA GLU A 34 -20.76 7.44 -7.90
C GLU A 34 -20.58 8.12 -6.54
N GLN A 35 -20.29 7.34 -5.50
CA GLN A 35 -19.79 7.84 -4.22
C GLN A 35 -18.34 7.39 -4.02
N ARG A 36 -17.48 8.32 -3.58
CA ARG A 36 -16.07 8.05 -3.25
C ARG A 36 -15.87 8.10 -1.75
N ASN A 37 -15.61 6.95 -1.14
CA ASN A 37 -15.30 6.86 0.28
C ASN A 37 -13.79 6.81 0.48
N ALA A 38 -13.22 7.88 1.04
CA ALA A 38 -11.81 7.95 1.40
C ALA A 38 -11.66 7.85 2.93
N PRO A 39 -11.52 6.65 3.51
CA PRO A 39 -11.44 6.47 4.97
C PRO A 39 -10.19 7.11 5.60
N TRP A 40 -9.19 7.50 4.79
CA TRP A 40 -8.01 8.21 5.25
C TRP A 40 -8.04 9.65 4.79
N VAL A 41 -8.06 10.57 5.76
CA VAL A 41 -7.93 12.01 5.51
C VAL A 41 -6.57 12.32 4.85
N ASN A 42 -5.50 11.73 5.36
CA ASN A 42 -4.13 11.94 4.89
C ASN A 42 -3.52 10.65 4.32
N SER A 43 -2.56 10.79 3.41
CA SER A 43 -1.77 9.64 2.93
C SER A 43 -1.02 9.00 4.09
N ARG A 44 -1.00 7.67 4.13
CA ARG A 44 -0.25 6.92 5.15
C ARG A 44 1.01 6.38 4.51
N ARG A 45 2.17 6.52 5.14
CA ARG A 45 3.43 6.03 4.58
C ARG A 45 3.62 4.56 4.98
N ARG A 46 3.92 3.69 4.01
CA ARG A 46 4.26 2.28 4.24
C ARG A 46 5.55 1.95 3.52
N TYR A 47 6.45 1.24 4.20
CA TYR A 47 7.73 0.79 3.67
C TYR A 47 7.88 -0.72 3.89
N ASP A 48 8.22 -1.47 2.84
CA ASP A 48 8.70 -2.85 2.92
C ASP A 48 10.22 -2.81 2.95
N ALA A 49 10.78 -2.99 4.15
CA ALA A 49 12.21 -3.08 4.40
C ALA A 49 12.54 -4.50 4.86
N GLY A 50 12.62 -5.43 3.90
CA GLY A 50 13.04 -6.81 4.14
C GLY A 50 14.53 -6.98 3.88
N LYS A 51 15.21 -7.80 4.68
CA LYS A 51 16.56 -8.28 4.34
C LYS A 51 16.51 -8.95 2.97
N ARG A 52 17.41 -8.57 2.06
CA ARG A 52 17.56 -9.11 0.71
C ARG A 52 17.78 -10.64 0.78
N GLY A 53 16.69 -11.40 0.80
CA GLY A 53 16.73 -12.85 0.98
C GLY A 53 15.40 -13.56 1.26
N ALA A 54 14.27 -12.86 1.51
CA ALA A 54 13.07 -13.54 1.99
C ALA A 54 11.69 -13.10 1.46
N ARG A 55 11.57 -12.45 0.28
CA ARG A 55 10.24 -12.31 -0.35
C ARG A 55 10.28 -12.45 -1.87
N ALA A 56 9.71 -13.54 -2.36
CA ALA A 56 9.26 -13.73 -3.72
C ALA A 56 8.05 -12.81 -4.00
N HIS A 57 8.02 -12.16 -5.15
CA HIS A 57 6.87 -11.40 -5.64
C HIS A 57 5.67 -12.33 -5.92
N PRO A 58 4.47 -12.07 -5.38
CA PRO A 58 3.23 -12.59 -5.94
C PRO A 58 2.35 -11.42 -6.39
N PHE A 59 2.74 -10.71 -7.45
CA PHE A 59 1.76 -9.94 -8.23
C PHE A 59 1.24 -10.83 -9.36
N ARG A 60 0.40 -11.81 -9.00
CA ARG A 60 -0.49 -12.46 -9.98
C ARG A 60 -1.89 -11.94 -9.70
N THR A 61 -2.36 -11.05 -10.58
CA THR A 61 -3.71 -10.50 -10.57
C THR A 61 -4.73 -11.64 -10.53
N ALA A 62 -5.45 -11.79 -9.42
CA ALA A 62 -6.62 -12.65 -9.36
C ALA A 62 -7.77 -11.92 -10.06
N ALA A 63 -8.00 -12.23 -11.34
CA ALA A 63 -9.27 -11.91 -11.99
C ALA A 63 -10.37 -12.70 -11.24
N LYS A 64 -11.32 -11.99 -10.64
CA LYS A 64 -12.55 -12.61 -10.11
C LYS A 64 -13.38 -13.10 -11.31
N PRO A 65 -13.87 -14.35 -11.32
CA PRO A 65 -14.80 -14.78 -12.35
C PRO A 65 -16.13 -14.04 -12.18
N VAL A 66 -16.61 -13.43 -13.26
CA VAL A 66 -17.98 -12.94 -13.36
C VAL A 66 -18.90 -14.15 -13.53
N ALA A 67 -19.81 -14.34 -12.58
CA ALA A 67 -20.86 -15.35 -12.70
C ALA A 67 -21.89 -14.85 -13.72
N ALA A 68 -22.23 -15.72 -14.68
CA ALA A 68 -23.38 -15.58 -15.58
C ALA A 68 -24.66 -16.06 -14.89
#